data_AF-A0A3R9TLN9-F1
#
_entry.id   AF-A0A3R9TLN9-F1
#
_cell.length_a   1.000
_cell.length_b   1.000
_cell.length_c   1.000
_cell.angle_alpha   90.00
_cell.angle_beta   90.00
_cell.angle_gamma   90.00
#
_symmetry.space_group_name_H-M   'P 1'
#
loop_
_entity.id
_entity.type
_entity.pdbx_description
1 polymer ?
#
loop_
_entity_poly.entity_id
_entity_poly.type
_entity_poly.pdbx_seq_one_letter_code
_entity_poly.pdbx_strand_id
1 'polypeptide(L)'
;ALILGHSMHPAPKSRNGFVHEDWLKFSPEHAGKTQLHYWLVHQNYIAEGCATEQPISDQVKDAIRWYLSESDLNLLKTHVEFKLLPLHPWQARYLQGKPWFEQLKQTGQLIDIGLRGWQFSPTTSIRTLASFNAPWMVKTSLSVMITNSIRVNLAKECHRGEISYRLWHSDLGKKILKQFPTLKAVNDPAWIALQIDGEIINETICIFRDQPFAVQQQVTCIASLCQDHPNKELNRFNALFDQIAQKNQQTNFKEIALDWFDHFLKISLAPL
;
A
#
# COMPACT_ATOMS: atom_id res chain seq x y z
N ALA A 1 -6.76 -5.37 -13.48
CA ALA A 1 -7.51 -4.30 -14.16
C ALA A 1 -6.60 -3.41 -15.03
N LEU A 2 -5.53 -2.81 -14.50
CA LEU A 2 -4.57 -2.04 -15.32
C LEU A 2 -3.44 -2.91 -15.90
N ILE A 3 -3.62 -3.46 -17.09
CA ILE A 3 -2.70 -4.41 -17.75
C ILE A 3 -1.75 -3.76 -18.77
N LEU A 4 -2.06 -2.58 -19.31
CA LEU A 4 -1.17 -1.82 -20.21
C LEU A 4 -0.26 -0.89 -19.42
N GLY A 5 -0.72 -0.38 -18.27
CA GLY A 5 0.07 0.52 -17.41
C GLY A 5 -0.07 1.97 -17.86
N HIS A 6 0.98 2.76 -17.69
CA HIS A 6 0.94 4.18 -18.03
C HIS A 6 0.92 4.40 -19.55
N SER A 7 -0.16 5.00 -20.07
CA SER A 7 -0.40 5.16 -21.52
C SER A 7 0.62 6.03 -22.28
N MET A 8 1.41 6.84 -21.58
CA MET A 8 2.39 7.77 -22.16
C MET A 8 3.84 7.39 -21.82
N HIS A 9 4.06 6.21 -21.23
CA HIS A 9 5.40 5.75 -20.86
C HIS A 9 5.86 4.67 -21.85
N PRO A 10 7.12 4.68 -22.34
CA PRO A 10 7.59 3.73 -23.36
C PRO A 10 7.69 2.29 -22.85
N ALA A 11 7.96 2.10 -21.55
CA ALA A 11 8.08 0.78 -20.92
C ALA A 11 7.25 0.69 -19.62
N PRO A 12 5.90 0.77 -19.69
CA PRO A 12 5.03 0.99 -18.54
C PRO A 12 4.96 -0.20 -17.58
N LYS A 13 5.39 -1.39 -18.03
CA LYS A 13 5.45 -2.63 -17.24
C LYS A 13 6.87 -3.06 -16.89
N SER A 14 7.87 -2.22 -17.14
CA SER A 14 9.24 -2.48 -16.72
C SER A 14 9.34 -2.50 -15.18
N ARG A 15 9.99 -3.55 -14.66
CA ARG A 15 10.22 -3.82 -13.24
C ARG A 15 11.64 -4.33 -13.04
N ASN A 16 12.63 -3.47 -13.26
CA ASN A 16 14.04 -3.85 -13.18
C ASN A 16 14.42 -4.21 -11.73
N GLY A 17 14.85 -5.46 -11.53
CA GLY A 17 15.09 -6.09 -10.23
C GLY A 17 14.24 -7.36 -10.01
N PHE A 18 13.09 -7.49 -10.67
CA PHE A 18 12.28 -8.71 -10.62
C PHE A 18 12.78 -9.76 -11.61
N VAL A 19 12.83 -11.02 -11.17
CA VAL A 19 12.87 -12.17 -12.08
C VAL A 19 11.45 -12.59 -12.49
N HIS A 20 11.32 -13.55 -13.40
CA HIS A 20 10.02 -13.98 -13.92
C HIS A 20 9.04 -14.42 -12.81
N GLU A 21 9.51 -15.21 -11.84
CA GLU A 21 8.70 -15.67 -10.72
C GLU A 21 8.20 -14.53 -9.82
N ASP A 22 9.04 -13.53 -9.58
CA ASP A 22 8.66 -12.32 -8.83
C ASP A 22 7.57 -11.56 -9.58
N TRP A 23 7.67 -11.52 -10.90
CA TRP A 23 6.67 -10.89 -11.74
C TRP A 23 5.34 -11.64 -11.65
N LEU A 24 5.29 -12.97 -11.64
CA LEU A 24 4.03 -13.68 -11.44
C LEU A 24 3.44 -13.47 -10.04
N LYS A 25 4.28 -13.46 -9.01
CA LYS A 25 3.85 -13.43 -7.61
C LYS A 25 3.44 -12.05 -7.11
N PHE A 26 4.19 -11.01 -7.49
CA PHE A 26 4.07 -9.67 -6.89
C PHE A 26 3.37 -8.66 -7.81
N SER A 27 2.77 -9.11 -8.90
CA SER A 27 2.17 -8.23 -9.89
C SER A 27 0.64 -8.24 -9.88
N PRO A 28 -0.01 -7.07 -9.94
CA PRO A 28 -1.48 -6.97 -9.98
C PRO A 28 -2.07 -7.60 -11.25
N GLU A 29 -1.32 -7.65 -12.35
CA GLU A 29 -1.77 -8.24 -13.62
C GLU A 29 -1.98 -9.75 -13.51
N HIS A 30 -1.30 -10.40 -12.57
CA HIS A 30 -1.40 -11.84 -12.32
C HIS A 30 -2.29 -12.17 -11.12
N ALA A 31 -3.04 -11.18 -10.63
CA ALA A 31 -3.78 -11.29 -9.37
C ALA A 31 -2.90 -11.83 -8.23
N GLY A 32 -1.62 -11.40 -8.22
CA GLY A 32 -0.62 -11.85 -7.27
C GLY A 32 -1.11 -11.73 -5.82
N LYS A 33 -0.70 -12.68 -4.98
CA LYS A 33 -0.99 -12.65 -3.54
C LYS A 33 0.26 -12.98 -2.77
N THR A 34 0.47 -12.25 -1.69
CA THR A 34 1.57 -12.50 -0.79
C THR A 34 1.23 -12.09 0.64
N GLN A 35 1.82 -12.79 1.60
CA GLN A 35 1.96 -12.31 2.96
C GLN A 35 3.09 -11.30 3.06
N LEU A 36 3.11 -10.52 4.13
CA LEU A 36 4.29 -9.74 4.51
C LEU A 36 5.33 -10.65 5.15
N HIS A 37 6.59 -10.28 4.97
CA HIS A 37 7.72 -10.88 5.66
C HIS A 37 8.01 -10.06 6.92
N TYR A 38 8.23 -10.71 8.06
CA TYR A 38 8.49 -10.02 9.31
C TYR A 38 9.86 -10.35 9.85
N TRP A 39 10.55 -9.30 10.30
CA TRP A 39 11.67 -9.44 11.22
C TRP A 39 11.24 -8.96 12.60
N LEU A 40 11.69 -9.67 13.62
CA LEU A 40 11.63 -9.22 14.99
C LEU A 40 12.95 -8.49 15.28
N VAL A 41 12.88 -7.19 15.57
CA VAL A 41 14.04 -6.31 15.68
C VAL A 41 14.05 -5.63 17.04
N HIS A 42 15.19 -5.61 17.71
CA HIS A 42 15.34 -4.95 19.01
C HIS A 42 15.01 -3.45 18.87
N GLN A 43 14.24 -2.89 19.81
CA GLN A 43 13.69 -1.53 19.72
C GLN A 43 14.73 -0.42 19.46
N ASN A 44 15.97 -0.58 19.93
CA ASN A 44 17.05 0.37 19.68
C ASN A 44 17.37 0.55 18.18
N TYR A 45 17.05 -0.45 17.35
CA TYR A 45 17.21 -0.41 15.90
C TYR A 45 15.90 -0.11 15.18
N ILE A 46 14.86 0.32 15.87
CA ILE A 46 13.58 0.70 15.24
C ILE A 46 13.39 2.20 15.31
N ALA A 47 13.07 2.78 14.15
CA ALA A 47 12.46 4.09 14.04
C ALA A 47 10.99 3.91 13.63
N GLU A 48 10.08 4.58 14.32
CA GLU A 48 8.67 4.60 13.95
C GLU A 48 8.07 5.99 14.19
N GLY A 49 7.01 6.30 13.46
CA GLY A 49 6.21 7.49 13.65
C GLY A 49 4.75 7.15 13.47
N CYS A 50 3.90 7.78 14.28
CA CYS A 50 2.47 7.55 14.27
C CYS A 50 1.75 8.86 14.57
N ALA A 51 0.78 9.22 13.74
CA ALA A 51 -0.08 10.37 13.95
C ALA A 51 -1.32 10.04 14.81
N THR A 52 -1.46 8.77 15.25
CA THR A 52 -2.48 8.31 16.19
C THR A 52 -1.87 8.03 17.57
N GLU A 53 -2.69 7.72 18.57
CA GLU A 53 -2.24 7.59 19.97
C GLU A 53 -1.38 6.36 20.24
N GLN A 54 -1.67 5.23 19.58
CA GLN A 54 -0.97 3.97 19.80
C GLN A 54 0.19 3.80 18.81
N PRO A 55 1.41 3.39 19.26
CA PRO A 55 2.51 3.04 18.38
C PRO A 55 2.10 1.97 17.36
N ILE A 56 2.63 2.06 16.15
CA ILE A 56 2.24 1.12 15.09
C ILE A 56 2.83 -0.26 15.33
N SER A 57 3.98 -0.35 16.01
CA SER A 57 4.56 -1.64 16.42
C SER A 57 3.61 -2.49 17.25
N ASP A 58 2.88 -1.85 18.17
CA ASP A 58 1.99 -2.52 19.12
C ASP A 58 0.71 -2.97 18.41
N GLN A 59 0.15 -2.06 17.61
CA GLN A 59 -1.01 -2.36 16.76
C GLN A 59 -0.73 -3.55 15.83
N VAL A 60 0.44 -3.61 15.19
CA VAL A 60 0.83 -4.72 14.31
C VAL A 60 0.93 -6.03 15.08
N LYS A 61 1.56 -6.01 16.25
CA LYS A 61 1.74 -7.20 17.11
C LYS A 61 0.40 -7.82 17.50
N ASP A 62 -0.57 -6.99 17.89
CA ASP A 62 -1.91 -7.44 18.24
C ASP A 62 -2.69 -7.90 17.00
N ALA A 63 -2.62 -7.14 15.91
CA ALA A 63 -3.41 -7.39 14.72
C ALA A 63 -3.03 -8.72 14.04
N ILE A 64 -1.75 -9.09 14.03
CA ILE A 64 -1.31 -10.36 13.42
C ILE A 64 -1.30 -11.55 14.38
N ARG A 65 -1.64 -11.36 15.67
CA ARG A 65 -1.49 -12.37 16.73
C ARG A 65 -2.09 -13.74 16.37
N TRP A 66 -3.25 -13.74 15.71
CA TRP A 66 -3.96 -14.96 15.29
C TRP A 66 -3.30 -15.71 14.14
N TYR A 67 -2.32 -15.10 13.47
CA TYR A 67 -1.54 -15.69 12.39
C TYR A 67 -0.16 -16.18 12.85
N LEU A 68 0.16 -16.05 14.13
CA LEU A 68 1.43 -16.46 14.71
C LEU A 68 1.33 -17.88 15.26
N SER A 69 2.38 -18.68 15.07
CA SER A 69 2.48 -20.00 15.70
C SER A 69 2.77 -19.88 17.20
N GLU A 70 2.66 -20.98 17.94
CA GLU A 70 3.09 -21.02 19.35
C GLU A 70 4.58 -20.63 19.51
N SER A 71 5.43 -21.03 18.57
CA SER A 71 6.86 -20.66 18.60
C SER A 71 7.05 -19.16 18.41
N ASP A 72 6.30 -18.53 17.49
CA ASP A 72 6.35 -17.08 17.27
C ASP A 72 5.85 -16.34 18.52
N LEU A 73 4.75 -16.80 19.11
CA LEU A 73 4.21 -16.21 20.34
C LEU A 73 5.20 -16.33 21.51
N ASN A 74 5.92 -17.45 21.62
CA ASN A 74 6.97 -17.61 22.63
C ASN A 74 8.16 -16.69 22.35
N LEU A 75 8.57 -16.48 21.09
CA LEU A 75 9.59 -15.48 20.74
C LEU A 75 9.16 -14.08 21.18
N LEU A 76 7.92 -13.67 20.89
CA LEU A 76 7.41 -12.35 21.28
C LEU A 76 7.32 -12.16 22.80
N LYS A 77 7.12 -13.24 23.57
CA LYS A 77 7.13 -13.21 25.04
C LYS A 77 8.55 -13.16 25.61
N THR A 78 9.49 -13.89 25.01
CA THR A 78 10.90 -13.90 25.44
C THR A 78 11.62 -12.61 25.04
N HIS A 79 11.17 -11.94 23.98
CA HIS A 79 11.80 -10.74 23.42
C HIS A 79 10.84 -9.56 23.47
N VAL A 80 10.47 -9.16 24.68
CA VAL A 80 9.50 -8.07 24.92
C VAL A 80 9.96 -6.73 24.33
N GLU A 81 11.28 -6.47 24.33
CA GLU A 81 11.91 -5.27 23.78
C GLU A 81 12.03 -5.27 22.25
N PHE A 82 11.51 -6.29 21.57
CA PHE A 82 11.58 -6.39 20.12
C PHE A 82 10.23 -6.06 19.48
N LYS A 83 10.32 -5.41 18.32
CA LYS A 83 9.17 -4.96 17.52
C LYS A 83 9.15 -5.70 16.19
N LEU A 84 7.95 -5.87 15.65
CA LEU A 84 7.73 -6.50 14.35
C LEU A 84 7.93 -5.46 13.24
N LEU A 85 8.93 -5.68 12.39
CA LEU A 85 9.19 -4.90 11.19
C LEU A 85 8.65 -5.65 9.96
N PRO A 86 7.50 -5.22 9.39
CA PRO A 86 6.97 -5.78 8.16
C PRO A 86 7.74 -5.29 6.93
N LEU A 87 7.98 -6.21 6.01
CA LEU A 87 8.70 -5.99 4.76
C LEU A 87 7.94 -6.67 3.62
N HIS A 88 8.11 -6.14 2.40
CA HIS A 88 7.75 -6.90 1.22
C HIS A 88 8.66 -8.14 1.12
N PRO A 89 8.16 -9.35 0.79
CA PRO A 89 9.00 -10.55 0.77
C PRO A 89 10.20 -10.48 -0.18
N TRP A 90 10.01 -9.88 -1.36
CA TRP A 90 11.13 -9.59 -2.26
C TRP A 90 12.18 -8.68 -1.59
N GLN A 91 11.73 -7.66 -0.87
CA GLN A 91 12.61 -6.70 -0.21
C GLN A 91 13.36 -7.36 0.94
N ALA A 92 12.70 -8.19 1.74
CA ALA A 92 13.35 -8.96 2.80
C ALA A 92 14.49 -9.84 2.23
N ARG A 93 14.22 -10.59 1.16
CA ARG A 93 15.24 -11.39 0.47
C ARG A 93 16.40 -10.55 -0.06
N TYR A 94 16.11 -9.39 -0.64
CA TYR A 94 17.15 -8.46 -1.12
C TYR A 94 18.02 -7.94 0.04
N LEU A 95 17.40 -7.57 1.16
CA LEU A 95 18.08 -6.98 2.30
C LEU A 95 18.85 -7.99 3.16
N GLN A 96 18.48 -9.27 3.13
CA GLN A 96 19.26 -10.35 3.74
C GLN A 96 20.69 -10.43 3.19
N GLY A 97 20.93 -9.93 1.97
CA GLY A 97 22.28 -9.85 1.40
C GLY A 97 23.12 -8.65 1.88
N LYS A 98 22.62 -7.82 2.80
CA LYS A 98 23.34 -6.62 3.28
C LYS A 98 24.23 -6.96 4.49
N PRO A 99 25.44 -6.37 4.61
CA PRO A 99 26.33 -6.65 5.73
C PRO A 99 25.71 -6.38 7.11
N TRP A 100 24.93 -5.31 7.24
CA TRP A 100 24.27 -4.97 8.50
C TRP A 100 23.22 -6.01 8.92
N PHE A 101 22.60 -6.73 7.99
CA PHE A 101 21.61 -7.76 8.33
C PHE A 101 22.29 -8.91 9.08
N GLU A 102 23.42 -9.39 8.56
CA GLU A 102 24.21 -10.45 9.18
C GLU A 102 24.76 -10.01 10.54
N GLN A 103 25.23 -8.77 10.66
CA GLN A 103 25.70 -8.21 11.94
C GLN A 103 24.58 -8.21 13.00
N LEU A 104 23.39 -7.70 12.68
CA LEU A 104 22.26 -7.66 13.61
C LEU A 104 21.78 -9.07 13.98
N LYS A 105 21.83 -10.01 13.04
CA LYS A 105 21.47 -11.41 13.29
C LYS A 105 22.46 -12.10 14.21
N GLN A 106 23.77 -11.93 13.99
CA GLN A 106 24.83 -12.53 14.82
C GLN A 106 24.84 -11.98 16.26
N THR A 107 24.50 -10.70 16.41
CA THR A 107 24.40 -10.03 17.72
C THR A 107 23.04 -10.23 18.41
N GLY A 108 22.16 -11.04 17.81
CA GLY A 108 20.83 -11.34 18.35
C GLY A 108 19.86 -10.16 18.36
N GLN A 109 20.18 -9.07 17.65
CA GLN A 109 19.35 -7.85 17.57
C GLN A 109 18.25 -7.94 16.49
N LEU A 110 18.32 -8.97 15.64
CA LEU A 110 17.35 -9.25 14.60
C LEU A 110 17.09 -10.76 14.53
N ILE A 111 15.81 -11.13 14.49
CA ILE A 111 15.36 -12.50 14.25
C ILE A 111 14.42 -12.50 13.06
N ASP A 112 14.73 -13.32 12.06
CA ASP A 112 13.86 -13.50 10.91
C ASP A 112 12.77 -14.54 11.21
N ILE A 113 11.50 -14.13 11.19
CA ILE A 113 10.34 -15.02 11.42
C ILE A 113 9.58 -15.35 10.13
N GLY A 114 9.99 -14.81 8.98
CA GLY A 114 9.45 -15.13 7.67
C GLY A 114 8.05 -14.56 7.40
N LEU A 115 7.29 -15.27 6.56
CA LEU A 115 5.97 -14.82 6.08
C LEU A 115 4.89 -15.05 7.13
N ARG A 116 4.10 -14.01 7.47
CA ARG A 116 2.98 -14.09 8.43
C ARG A 116 1.84 -13.12 8.04
N GLY A 117 0.71 -13.25 8.74
CA GLY A 117 -0.43 -12.34 8.60
C GLY A 117 -1.31 -12.61 7.38
N TRP A 118 -2.04 -11.58 6.94
CA TRP A 118 -2.99 -11.67 5.83
C TRP A 118 -2.33 -11.89 4.47
N GLN A 119 -3.10 -12.48 3.56
CA GLN A 119 -2.80 -12.42 2.12
C GLN A 119 -3.18 -11.03 1.59
N PHE A 120 -2.19 -10.33 1.05
CA PHE A 120 -2.37 -9.05 0.38
C PHE A 120 -2.22 -9.20 -1.13
N SER A 121 -2.96 -8.38 -1.86
CA SER A 121 -2.79 -8.19 -3.30
C SER A 121 -2.00 -6.90 -3.58
N PRO A 122 -1.02 -6.92 -4.49
CA PRO A 122 -0.34 -5.72 -4.93
C PRO A 122 -1.31 -4.81 -5.69
N THR A 123 -1.22 -3.51 -5.43
CA THR A 123 -2.00 -2.49 -6.16
C THR A 123 -1.27 -2.07 -7.45
N THR A 124 -1.81 -1.09 -8.18
CA THR A 124 -1.17 -0.53 -9.39
C THR A 124 0.24 0.03 -9.15
N SER A 125 0.58 0.40 -7.91
CA SER A 125 1.92 0.84 -7.53
C SER A 125 2.92 -0.30 -7.26
N ILE A 126 2.46 -1.55 -7.30
CA ILE A 126 3.18 -2.79 -6.93
C ILE A 126 3.50 -2.85 -5.43
N ARG A 127 4.24 -1.87 -4.93
CA ARG A 127 4.75 -1.82 -3.55
C ARG A 127 3.72 -1.50 -2.46
N THR A 128 2.55 -1.00 -2.84
CA THR A 128 1.41 -0.88 -1.92
C THR A 128 0.58 -2.15 -2.05
N LEU A 129 0.46 -2.88 -0.95
CA LEU A 129 -0.30 -4.11 -0.84
C LEU A 129 -1.60 -3.84 -0.08
N ALA A 130 -2.69 -4.45 -0.53
CA ALA A 130 -4.02 -4.24 0.02
C ALA A 130 -4.72 -5.57 0.30
N SER A 131 -5.50 -5.61 1.37
CA SER A 131 -6.40 -6.73 1.68
C SER A 131 -7.70 -6.16 2.24
N PHE A 132 -8.82 -6.80 1.93
CA PHE A 132 -10.10 -6.46 2.57
C PHE A 132 -10.20 -7.00 4.01
N ASN A 133 -9.32 -7.93 4.37
CA ASN A 133 -9.31 -8.57 5.68
C ASN A 133 -8.31 -7.92 6.66
N ALA A 134 -7.43 -7.05 6.16
CA ALA A 134 -6.41 -6.38 6.96
C ALA A 134 -6.89 -4.97 7.37
N PRO A 135 -6.50 -4.49 8.56
CA PRO A 135 -6.88 -3.16 9.04
C PRO A 135 -6.21 -2.01 8.29
N TRP A 136 -5.12 -2.29 7.56
CA TRP A 136 -4.36 -1.31 6.78
C TRP A 136 -4.05 -1.83 5.38
N MET A 137 -3.88 -0.87 4.47
CA MET A 137 -3.02 -1.09 3.32
C MET A 137 -1.57 -0.86 3.77
N VAL A 138 -0.61 -1.55 3.16
CA VAL A 138 0.81 -1.43 3.53
C VAL A 138 1.61 -0.98 2.32
N LYS A 139 2.30 0.15 2.44
CA LYS A 139 3.16 0.72 1.40
C LYS A 139 4.61 0.50 1.79
N THR A 140 5.17 -0.57 1.26
CA THR A 140 6.53 -1.04 1.54
C THR A 140 7.57 -0.34 0.68
N SER A 141 8.78 -0.17 1.20
CA SER A 141 9.94 0.11 0.35
C SER A 141 10.25 -1.09 -0.53
N LEU A 142 10.57 -0.81 -1.79
CA LEU A 142 10.87 -1.82 -2.79
C LEU A 142 12.01 -1.32 -3.70
N SER A 143 13.18 -1.94 -3.59
CA SER A 143 14.41 -1.62 -4.34
C SER A 143 14.35 -2.13 -5.79
N VAL A 144 13.21 -1.91 -6.45
CA VAL A 144 12.90 -2.27 -7.83
C VAL A 144 12.56 -0.99 -8.60
N MET A 145 13.15 -0.84 -9.78
CA MET A 145 12.84 0.28 -10.65
C MET A 145 11.53 -0.01 -11.40
N ILE A 146 10.52 0.80 -11.11
CA ILE A 146 9.21 0.74 -11.76
C ILE A 146 8.98 2.06 -12.48
N THR A 147 8.76 1.99 -13.78
CA THR A 147 8.83 3.12 -14.73
C THR A 147 10.20 3.80 -14.70
N ASN A 148 10.33 4.93 -14.02
CA ASN A 148 11.49 5.81 -14.01
C ASN A 148 12.06 6.02 -12.59
N SER A 149 11.60 5.24 -11.61
CA SER A 149 12.01 5.42 -10.21
C SER A 149 12.15 4.08 -9.51
N ILE A 150 13.21 3.96 -8.70
CA ILE A 150 13.30 2.94 -7.65
C ILE A 150 12.22 3.28 -6.61
N ARG A 151 11.48 2.28 -6.13
CA ARG A 151 10.29 2.47 -5.28
C ARG A 151 10.60 2.31 -3.80
N VAL A 152 11.67 2.97 -3.35
CA VAL A 152 12.03 3.09 -1.93
C VAL A 152 11.31 4.30 -1.33
N ASN A 153 10.66 4.13 -0.18
CA ASN A 153 10.12 5.25 0.60
C ASN A 153 11.26 6.02 1.26
N LEU A 154 11.06 7.31 1.50
CA LEU A 154 12.03 8.14 2.24
C LEU A 154 11.46 8.57 3.59
N ALA A 155 12.30 8.69 4.61
CA ALA A 155 11.88 9.16 5.94
C ALA A 155 11.10 10.50 5.88
N LYS A 156 11.55 11.45 5.06
CA LYS A 156 10.84 12.73 4.84
C LYS A 156 9.41 12.56 4.27
N GLU A 157 9.16 11.50 3.50
CA GLU A 157 7.83 11.21 2.96
C GLU A 157 6.90 10.65 4.04
N CYS A 158 7.48 9.92 5.01
CA CYS A 158 6.75 9.37 6.15
C CYS A 158 6.24 10.50 7.05
N HIS A 159 7.11 11.46 7.39
CA HIS A 159 6.71 12.65 8.14
C HIS A 159 5.64 13.49 7.41
N ARG A 160 5.70 13.58 6.07
CA ARG A 160 4.64 14.22 5.29
C ARG A 160 3.31 13.48 5.43
N GLY A 161 3.31 12.15 5.46
CA GLY A 161 2.12 11.33 5.72
C GLY A 161 1.48 11.67 7.05
N GLU A 162 2.28 11.70 8.12
CA GLU A 162 1.82 12.04 9.46
C GLU A 162 1.26 13.48 9.55
N ILE A 163 1.95 14.45 8.95
CA ILE A 163 1.49 15.85 8.91
C ILE A 163 0.18 15.94 8.14
N SER A 164 0.07 15.27 6.99
CA SER A 164 -1.13 15.26 6.17
C SER A 164 -2.31 14.66 6.94
N TYR A 165 -2.10 13.57 7.68
CA TYR A 165 -3.09 12.99 8.57
C TYR A 165 -3.56 13.99 9.63
N ARG A 166 -2.62 14.63 10.35
CA ARG A 166 -2.97 15.62 11.38
C ARG A 166 -3.73 16.81 10.81
N LEU A 167 -3.34 17.31 9.64
CA LEU A 167 -4.06 18.40 8.95
C LEU A 167 -5.47 17.97 8.55
N TRP A 168 -5.63 16.76 8.00
CA TRP A 168 -6.93 16.22 7.59
C TRP A 168 -7.89 16.03 8.78
N HIS A 169 -7.38 15.70 9.97
CA HIS A 169 -8.18 15.52 11.18
C HIS A 169 -8.32 16.80 12.03
N SER A 170 -7.65 17.89 11.65
CA SER A 170 -7.78 19.19 12.29
C SER A 170 -9.06 19.92 11.88
N ASP A 171 -9.28 21.11 12.43
CA ASP A 171 -10.41 21.96 12.04
C ASP A 171 -10.35 22.41 10.56
N LEU A 172 -9.16 22.41 9.95
CA LEU A 172 -9.02 22.65 8.51
C LEU A 172 -9.71 21.54 7.70
N GLY A 173 -9.38 20.28 7.99
CA GLY A 173 -10.02 19.15 7.31
C GLY A 173 -11.52 19.09 7.57
N LYS A 174 -11.99 19.41 8.79
CA LYS A 174 -13.43 19.54 9.08
C LYS A 174 -14.10 20.63 8.24
N LYS A 175 -13.44 21.77 8.00
CA LYS A 175 -13.95 22.83 7.11
C LYS A 175 -14.02 22.37 5.66
N ILE A 176 -12.98 21.68 5.17
CA ILE A 176 -12.97 21.10 3.83
C ILE A 176 -14.12 20.11 3.66
N LEU A 177 -14.33 19.21 4.62
CA LEU A 177 -15.41 18.22 4.58
C LEU A 177 -16.81 18.83 4.66
N LYS A 178 -16.98 19.98 5.34
CA LYS A 178 -18.25 20.73 5.30
C LYS A 178 -18.55 21.28 3.90
N GLN A 179 -17.53 21.71 3.16
CA GLN A 179 -17.67 22.22 1.81
C GLN A 179 -17.77 21.09 0.77
N PHE A 180 -17.05 19.99 0.97
CA PHE A 180 -16.97 18.85 0.07
C PHE A 180 -17.22 17.52 0.82
N PRO A 181 -18.48 17.19 1.16
CA PRO A 181 -18.79 16.01 1.99
C PRO A 181 -18.44 14.66 1.36
N THR A 182 -18.27 14.63 0.04
CA THR A 182 -17.93 13.42 -0.73
C THR A 182 -16.41 13.19 -0.83
N LEU A 183 -15.59 14.19 -0.51
CA LEU A 183 -14.13 14.07 -0.53
C LEU A 183 -13.66 13.20 0.64
N LYS A 184 -12.89 12.16 0.35
CA LYS A 184 -12.27 11.30 1.36
C LYS A 184 -10.78 11.16 1.06
N ALA A 185 -9.95 11.40 2.06
CA ALA A 185 -8.53 11.10 1.99
C ALA A 185 -8.27 9.65 2.39
N VAL A 186 -7.25 9.04 1.76
CA VAL A 186 -6.65 7.79 2.21
C VAL A 186 -5.29 8.17 2.79
N ASN A 187 -5.20 8.25 4.12
CA ASN A 187 -4.04 8.81 4.79
C ASN A 187 -2.95 7.76 5.05
N ASP A 188 -1.73 8.24 5.30
CA ASP A 188 -0.57 7.47 5.71
C ASP A 188 -0.23 7.83 7.18
N PRO A 189 -1.05 7.41 8.18
CA PRO A 189 -0.90 7.86 9.57
C PRO A 189 0.38 7.37 10.26
N ALA A 190 0.94 6.25 9.83
CA ALA A 190 2.01 5.60 10.58
C ALA A 190 3.04 4.92 9.68
N TRP A 191 4.23 4.70 10.22
CA TRP A 191 5.32 4.02 9.54
C TRP A 191 6.30 3.42 10.55
N ILE A 192 7.03 2.40 10.11
CA ILE A 192 8.10 1.74 10.87
C ILE A 192 9.27 1.40 9.94
N ALA A 193 10.48 1.46 10.46
CA ALA A 193 11.71 1.17 9.73
C ALA A 193 12.82 0.68 10.68
N LEU A 194 13.84 0.06 10.09
CA LEU A 194 15.12 -0.16 10.73
C LEU A 194 15.91 1.17 10.76
N GLN A 195 16.61 1.43 11.86
CA GLN A 195 17.64 2.45 11.97
C GLN A 195 18.95 1.84 12.46
N ILE A 196 20.07 2.40 12.03
CA ILE A 196 21.42 2.02 12.46
C ILE A 196 22.21 3.31 12.67
N ASP A 197 22.86 3.46 13.82
CA ASP A 197 23.66 4.64 14.18
C ASP A 197 22.89 5.98 14.03
N GLY A 198 21.58 5.94 14.31
CA GLY A 198 20.67 7.09 14.20
C GLY A 198 20.15 7.38 12.78
N GLU A 199 20.59 6.62 11.78
CA GLU A 199 20.17 6.78 10.38
C GLU A 199 19.11 5.75 10.00
N ILE A 200 18.01 6.23 9.41
CA ILE A 200 16.91 5.37 8.93
C ILE A 200 17.34 4.65 7.65
N ILE A 201 17.25 3.33 7.65
CA ILE A 201 17.47 2.51 6.46
C ILE A 201 16.20 2.56 5.61
N ASN A 202 16.13 3.54 4.71
CA ASN A 202 14.95 3.80 3.85
C ASN A 202 14.39 2.56 3.15
N GLU A 203 15.26 1.62 2.76
CA GLU A 203 14.89 0.35 2.11
C GLU A 203 14.03 -0.58 2.99
N THR A 204 13.95 -0.32 4.29
CA THR A 204 13.16 -1.08 5.27
C THR A 204 11.83 -0.41 5.66
N ILE A 205 11.60 0.83 5.21
CA ILE A 205 10.40 1.58 5.58
C ILE A 205 9.14 0.85 5.11
N CYS A 206 8.22 0.63 6.04
CA CYS A 206 6.84 0.24 5.78
C CYS A 206 5.89 1.32 6.29
N ILE A 207 5.08 1.88 5.39
CA ILE A 207 4.03 2.85 5.72
C ILE A 207 2.71 2.11 5.86
N PHE A 208 1.96 2.41 6.91
CA PHE A 208 0.60 1.91 7.15
C PHE A 208 -0.38 2.97 6.70
N ARG A 209 -1.22 2.58 5.75
CA ARG A 209 -2.18 3.42 5.07
C ARG A 209 -3.60 3.00 5.44
N ASP A 210 -4.49 3.98 5.56
CA ASP A 210 -5.91 3.74 5.80
C ASP A 210 -6.47 2.70 4.80
N GLN A 211 -7.29 1.77 5.30
CA GLN A 211 -8.04 0.83 4.48
C GLN A 211 -9.56 1.04 4.64
N PRO A 212 -10.14 2.02 3.92
CA PRO A 212 -11.57 2.34 4.01
C PRO A 212 -12.46 1.47 3.10
N PHE A 213 -11.86 0.61 2.28
CA PHE A 213 -12.55 -0.11 1.21
C PHE A 213 -13.13 -1.43 1.69
N ALA A 214 -14.40 -1.67 1.33
CA ALA A 214 -15.08 -2.94 1.53
C ALA A 214 -15.32 -3.66 0.19
N VAL A 215 -15.44 -4.99 0.22
CA VAL A 215 -15.60 -5.83 -0.99
C VAL A 215 -16.77 -5.39 -1.89
N GLN A 216 -17.86 -4.92 -1.28
CA GLN A 216 -19.09 -4.55 -1.98
C GLN A 216 -19.06 -3.12 -2.55
N GLN A 217 -18.05 -2.31 -2.20
CA GLN A 217 -17.97 -0.92 -2.65
C GLN A 217 -17.54 -0.84 -4.13
N GLN A 218 -18.24 -0.01 -4.88
CA GLN A 218 -17.90 0.32 -6.27
C GLN A 218 -16.83 1.43 -6.33
N VAL A 219 -15.61 1.11 -5.93
CA VAL A 219 -14.46 2.03 -6.01
C VAL A 219 -13.47 1.53 -7.05
N THR A 220 -12.98 2.45 -7.90
CA THR A 220 -12.00 2.08 -8.92
C THR A 220 -10.95 3.16 -9.13
N CYS A 221 -9.72 2.72 -9.40
CA CYS A 221 -8.64 3.64 -9.81
C CYS A 221 -8.95 4.20 -11.20
N ILE A 222 -8.94 5.52 -11.35
CA ILE A 222 -9.27 6.20 -12.60
C ILE A 222 -8.41 5.73 -13.77
N ALA A 223 -7.11 5.48 -13.55
CA ALA A 223 -6.23 4.95 -14.59
C ALA A 223 -6.69 3.56 -15.09
N SER A 224 -7.25 2.72 -14.21
CA SER A 224 -7.81 1.43 -14.61
C SER A 224 -9.16 1.56 -15.30
N LEU A 225 -9.92 2.63 -15.04
CA LEU A 225 -11.20 2.91 -15.68
C LEU A 225 -10.99 3.42 -17.12
N CYS A 226 -10.02 4.31 -17.31
CA CYS A 226 -9.68 4.92 -18.60
C CYS A 226 -8.78 4.07 -19.50
N GLN A 227 -8.31 2.91 -19.04
CA GLN A 227 -7.45 2.07 -19.88
C GLN A 227 -8.28 1.36 -20.95
N ASP A 228 -7.83 1.48 -22.20
CA ASP A 228 -8.40 0.73 -23.31
C ASP A 228 -8.17 -0.78 -23.18
N HIS A 229 -9.05 -1.53 -23.83
CA HIS A 229 -8.89 -2.96 -24.00
C HIS A 229 -7.71 -3.23 -24.95
N PRO A 230 -6.81 -4.18 -24.65
CA PRO A 230 -5.59 -4.38 -25.46
C PRO A 230 -5.81 -4.73 -26.93
N ASN A 231 -6.98 -5.24 -27.29
CA ASN A 231 -7.28 -5.74 -28.63
C ASN A 231 -8.73 -5.47 -29.11
N LYS A 232 -9.48 -4.62 -28.39
CA LYS A 232 -10.87 -4.27 -28.75
C LYS A 232 -11.05 -2.77 -28.61
N GLU A 233 -11.91 -2.19 -29.44
CA GLU A 233 -12.31 -0.78 -29.35
C GLU A 233 -13.34 -0.56 -28.22
N LEU A 234 -12.95 -0.90 -26.99
CA LEU A 234 -13.77 -0.72 -25.80
C LEU A 234 -12.89 -0.51 -24.57
N ASN A 235 -13.49 0.00 -23.50
CA ASN A 235 -12.87 0.09 -22.19
C ASN A 235 -13.92 -0.15 -21.10
N ARG A 236 -13.58 0.13 -19.84
CA ARG A 236 -14.49 -0.14 -18.71
C ARG A 236 -15.67 0.83 -18.63
N PHE A 237 -15.64 1.96 -19.34
CA PHE A 237 -16.80 2.83 -19.45
C PHE A 237 -17.96 2.18 -20.21
N ASN A 238 -17.70 1.31 -21.20
CA ASN A 238 -18.76 0.59 -21.90
C ASN A 238 -19.65 -0.19 -20.91
N ALA A 239 -19.03 -1.07 -20.10
CA ALA A 239 -19.76 -1.85 -19.10
C ALA A 239 -20.40 -0.97 -18.01
N LEU A 240 -19.74 0.12 -17.61
CA LEU A 240 -20.30 1.06 -16.63
C LEU A 240 -21.54 1.77 -17.17
N PHE A 241 -21.50 2.24 -18.42
CA PHE A 241 -22.62 2.94 -19.03
C PHE A 241 -23.77 1.97 -19.36
N ASP A 242 -23.48 0.72 -19.73
CA ASP A 242 -24.50 -0.33 -19.87
C ASP A 242 -25.24 -0.55 -18.54
N GLN A 243 -24.51 -0.61 -17.41
CA GLN A 243 -25.12 -0.75 -16.08
C GLN A 243 -25.98 0.46 -15.69
N ILE A 244 -25.51 1.68 -15.99
CA ILE A 244 -26.29 2.91 -15.73
C ILE A 244 -27.55 2.94 -16.61
N ALA A 245 -27.42 2.60 -17.89
CA ALA A 245 -28.53 2.51 -18.84
C ALA A 245 -29.62 1.55 -18.35
N GLN A 246 -29.23 0.34 -17.94
CA GLN A 246 -30.15 -0.66 -17.40
C GLN A 246 -30.82 -0.19 -16.10
N LYS A 247 -30.04 0.38 -15.18
CA LYS A 247 -30.56 0.81 -13.87
C LYS A 247 -31.55 1.98 -13.97
N ASN A 248 -31.27 2.93 -14.87
CA ASN A 248 -32.06 4.16 -15.01
C ASN A 248 -33.09 4.09 -16.14
N GLN A 249 -33.22 2.96 -16.83
CA GLN A 249 -34.06 2.80 -18.02
C GLN A 249 -33.78 3.88 -19.09
N GLN A 250 -32.52 4.31 -19.21
CA GLN A 250 -32.08 5.34 -20.15
C GLN A 250 -31.28 4.70 -21.29
N THR A 251 -31.65 4.96 -22.53
CA THR A 251 -31.01 4.34 -23.71
C THR A 251 -30.02 5.26 -24.43
N ASN A 252 -29.98 6.55 -24.05
CA ASN A 252 -29.07 7.52 -24.64
C ASN A 252 -27.69 7.50 -23.95
N PHE A 253 -26.76 6.73 -24.52
CA PHE A 253 -25.38 6.62 -24.02
C PHE A 253 -24.60 7.94 -24.03
N LYS A 254 -24.92 8.86 -24.95
CA LYS A 254 -24.27 10.18 -25.00
C LYS A 254 -24.63 11.01 -23.77
N GLU A 255 -25.90 11.02 -23.37
CA GLU A 255 -26.36 11.70 -22.15
C GLU A 255 -25.76 11.06 -20.91
N ILE A 256 -25.77 9.72 -20.82
CA ILE A 256 -25.12 9.00 -19.71
C ILE A 256 -23.65 9.39 -19.57
N ALA A 257 -22.92 9.47 -20.67
CA ALA A 257 -21.50 9.84 -20.67
C ALA A 257 -21.27 11.29 -20.22
N LEU A 258 -22.06 12.23 -20.74
CA LEU A 258 -21.99 13.64 -20.36
C LEU A 258 -22.34 13.85 -18.88
N ASP A 259 -23.42 13.22 -18.41
CA ASP A 259 -23.83 13.27 -17.01
C ASP A 259 -22.75 12.67 -16.11
N TRP A 260 -22.21 11.50 -16.47
CA TRP A 260 -21.14 10.88 -15.69
C TRP A 260 -19.91 11.78 -15.60
N PHE A 261 -19.50 12.39 -16.72
CA PHE A 261 -18.34 13.28 -16.76
C PHE A 261 -18.57 14.56 -15.96
N ASP A 262 -19.75 15.17 -16.04
CA ASP A 262 -20.11 16.33 -15.22
C ASP A 262 -20.09 16.00 -13.72
N HIS A 263 -20.63 14.84 -13.32
CA HIS A 263 -20.54 14.37 -11.93
C HIS A 263 -19.08 14.10 -11.51
N PHE A 264 -18.26 13.51 -12.38
CA PHE A 264 -16.84 13.31 -12.14
C PHE A 264 -16.12 14.64 -11.88
N LEU A 265 -16.36 15.67 -12.71
CA LEU A 265 -15.75 16.99 -12.53
C LEU A 265 -16.18 17.65 -11.21
N LYS A 266 -17.48 17.59 -10.87
CA LYS A 266 -18.01 18.14 -9.61
C LYS A 266 -17.40 17.47 -8.37
N ILE A 267 -17.16 16.15 -8.42
CA ILE A 267 -16.66 15.39 -7.26
C ILE A 267 -15.13 15.41 -7.19
N SER A 268 -14.43 15.43 -8.32
CA SER A 268 -12.97 15.28 -8.36
C SER A 268 -12.21 16.59 -8.56
N LEU A 269 -12.70 17.50 -9.41
CA LEU A 269 -11.96 18.71 -9.77
C LEU A 269 -12.29 19.86 -8.83
N ALA A 270 -13.55 20.04 -8.43
CA ALA A 270 -13.94 21.13 -7.53
C ALA A 270 -13.22 21.12 -6.17
N PRO A 271 -12.87 19.96 -5.57
CA PRO A 271 -12.10 19.92 -4.33
C PRO A 271 -10.56 20.00 -4.48
N LEU A 272 -10.02 19.91 -5.71
CA LEU A 272 -8.59 19.95 -6.01
C LEU A 272 -8.10 21.39 -6.26
#